data_AF-A0AAD4RWQ9-F1
#
_entry.id   AF-A0AAD4RWQ9-F1
#
_cell.length_a   1.000
_cell.length_b   1.000
_cell.length_c   1.000
_cell.angle_alpha   90.00
_cell.angle_beta   90.00
_cell.angle_gamma   90.00
#
_symmetry.space_group_name_H-M   'P 1'
#
loop_
_entity.id
_entity.type
_entity.pdbx_description
1 polymer ?
#
loop_
_entity_poly.entity_id
_entity_poly.type
_entity_poly.pdbx_seq_one_letter_code
_entity_poly.pdbx_strand_id
1 'polypeptide(L)'
;MSITKRVGPCLESKYSDDPLVYFIVCLQECPGFTAYAGFYEVCCPKKGEYVFISAASGAVGQLVGQLAKLRGCYVVGSAGTSQKVDLLKNKFGFDDAFNYKEERT
;
A
#
# COMPACT_ATOMS: atom_id res chain seq x y z
N MET A 1 2.57 8.73 -7.49
CA MET A 1 2.44 7.61 -6.54
C MET A 1 3.07 6.40 -7.21
N SER A 2 4.27 6.02 -6.81
CA SER A 2 5.00 4.91 -7.45
C SER A 2 5.04 3.75 -6.48
N ILE A 3 4.29 2.68 -6.78
CA ILE A 3 4.44 1.38 -6.12
C ILE A 3 5.48 0.63 -6.95
N THR A 4 6.68 0.46 -6.41
CA THR A 4 7.81 -0.12 -7.17
C THR A 4 7.74 -1.64 -7.07
N LYS A 5 7.08 -2.28 -8.04
CA LYS A 5 7.28 -3.70 -8.34
C LYS A 5 7.96 -3.81 -9.70
N ARG A 6 8.85 -4.81 -9.89
CA ARG A 6 9.36 -5.17 -11.22
C ARG A 6 8.15 -5.49 -12.09
N VAL A 7 7.90 -4.63 -13.08
CA VAL A 7 6.73 -4.67 -13.96
C VAL A 7 6.82 -5.93 -14.81
N GLY A 8 5.97 -6.91 -14.52
CA GLY A 8 5.64 -8.02 -15.40
C GLY A 8 4.14 -7.97 -15.68
N PRO A 9 3.67 -8.30 -16.90
CA PRO A 9 2.25 -8.28 -17.22
C PRO A 9 1.59 -9.47 -16.52
N CYS A 10 0.63 -9.21 -15.62
CA CYS A 10 -0.10 -10.26 -14.91
C CYS A 10 -1.60 -10.01 -15.03
N LEU A 11 -2.16 -10.40 -16.18
CA LEU A 11 -3.56 -10.75 -16.34
C LEU A 11 -3.79 -12.09 -15.61
N GLU A 12 -4.13 -12.04 -14.33
CA GLU A 12 -4.93 -13.12 -13.72
C GLU A 12 -5.67 -12.58 -12.50
N SER A 13 -6.95 -12.30 -12.76
CA SER A 13 -7.98 -11.93 -11.79
C SER A 13 -8.10 -13.00 -10.71
N LYS A 14 -7.88 -12.62 -9.45
CA LYS A 14 -8.59 -13.22 -8.31
C LYS A 14 -9.13 -12.08 -7.46
N TYR A 15 -10.32 -11.66 -7.85
CA TYR A 15 -11.25 -10.87 -7.06
C TYR A 15 -11.36 -11.51 -5.66
N SER A 16 -11.05 -10.76 -4.60
CA SER A 16 -11.45 -11.18 -3.26
C SER A 16 -12.92 -10.79 -3.11
N ASP A 17 -13.81 -11.79 -3.15
CA ASP A 17 -15.27 -11.67 -2.97
C ASP A 17 -15.67 -11.26 -1.54
N ASP A 18 -15.03 -10.24 -0.97
CA ASP A 18 -15.40 -9.66 0.32
C ASP A 18 -16.24 -8.39 0.08
N PRO A 19 -17.59 -8.47 0.10
CA PRO A 19 -18.47 -7.36 -0.26
C PRO A 19 -18.25 -6.11 0.60
N LEU A 20 -17.69 -6.24 1.81
CA LEU A 20 -17.38 -5.12 2.69
C LEU A 20 -16.20 -4.27 2.21
N VAL A 21 -15.16 -4.88 1.62
CA VAL A 21 -13.97 -4.15 1.14
C VAL A 21 -14.33 -3.35 -0.10
N TYR A 22 -15.12 -3.93 -1.01
CA TYR A 22 -15.61 -3.26 -2.20
C TYR A 22 -16.50 -2.06 -1.85
N PHE A 23 -17.36 -2.21 -0.84
CA PHE A 23 -18.24 -1.13 -0.38
C PHE A 23 -17.48 0.05 0.22
N ILE A 24 -16.45 -0.20 1.05
CA ILE A 24 -15.61 0.85 1.64
C ILE A 24 -14.79 1.57 0.57
N VAL A 25 -14.30 0.84 -0.43
CA VAL A 25 -13.56 1.39 -1.58
C VAL A 25 -14.46 2.28 -2.44
N CYS A 26 -15.72 1.90 -2.68
CA CYS A 26 -16.69 2.72 -3.39
C CYS A 26 -17.04 4.01 -2.63
N LEU A 27 -17.16 3.99 -1.29
CA LEU A 27 -17.47 5.20 -0.50
C LEU A 27 -16.31 6.21 -0.44
N GLN A 28 -15.08 5.79 -0.72
CA GLN A 28 -13.90 6.66 -0.84
C GLN A 28 -13.63 6.95 -2.32
N GLU A 29 -14.61 7.58 -2.97
CA GLU A 29 -14.76 8.00 -4.39
C GLU A 29 -13.49 8.15 -5.26
N CYS A 30 -12.36 8.63 -4.72
CA CYS A 30 -11.09 8.75 -5.46
C CYS A 30 -9.93 7.92 -4.88
N PRO A 31 -9.59 8.01 -3.57
CA PRO A 31 -8.37 7.35 -3.08
C PRO A 31 -8.53 5.85 -2.86
N GLY A 32 -9.74 5.37 -2.51
CA GLY A 32 -9.98 3.95 -2.24
C GLY A 32 -9.92 3.12 -3.51
N PHE A 33 -10.58 3.59 -4.57
CA PHE A 33 -10.61 2.87 -5.85
C PHE A 33 -9.24 2.81 -6.50
N THR A 34 -8.47 3.91 -6.48
CA THR A 34 -7.09 3.92 -7.00
C THR A 34 -6.15 3.01 -6.18
N ALA A 35 -6.31 2.94 -4.85
CA ALA A 35 -5.55 2.02 -4.02
C ALA A 35 -5.83 0.56 -4.41
N TYR A 36 -7.10 0.22 -4.56
CA TYR A 36 -7.54 -1.15 -4.87
C TYR A 36 -7.11 -1.56 -6.29
N ALA A 37 -7.42 -0.77 -7.31
CA ALA A 37 -7.04 -1.05 -8.70
C ALA A 37 -5.51 -1.10 -8.86
N GLY A 38 -4.78 -0.13 -8.30
CA GLY A 38 -3.31 -0.12 -8.36
C GLY A 38 -2.66 -1.31 -7.65
N PHE A 39 -3.24 -1.79 -6.54
CA PHE A 39 -2.69 -2.91 -5.79
C PHE A 39 -3.03 -4.26 -6.43
N TYR A 40 -4.28 -4.47 -6.83
CA TYR A 40 -4.74 -5.75 -7.36
C TYR A 40 -4.55 -5.90 -8.87
N GLU A 41 -4.77 -4.87 -9.68
CA GLU A 41 -4.63 -4.98 -11.15
C GLU A 41 -3.18 -4.80 -11.60
N VAL A 42 -2.44 -3.86 -10.99
CA VAL A 42 -1.09 -3.51 -11.45
C VAL A 42 0.00 -4.28 -10.73
N CYS A 43 -0.13 -4.48 -9.41
CA CYS A 43 0.94 -5.06 -8.60
C CYS A 43 0.83 -6.58 -8.41
N CYS A 44 -0.37 -7.19 -8.53
CA CYS A 44 -0.63 -8.63 -8.31
C CYS A 44 0.32 -9.27 -7.27
N PRO A 45 0.30 -8.82 -6.00
CA PRO A 45 1.30 -9.21 -5.01
C PRO A 45 1.08 -10.63 -4.53
N LYS A 46 2.15 -11.42 -4.52
CA LYS A 46 2.18 -12.77 -3.95
C LYS A 46 2.49 -12.67 -2.45
N LYS A 47 1.96 -13.61 -1.69
CA LYS A 47 2.21 -13.70 -0.24
C LYS A 47 3.73 -13.84 -0.01
N GLY A 48 4.27 -13.03 0.90
CA GLY A 48 5.70 -12.98 1.21
C GLY A 48 6.55 -12.08 0.31
N GLU A 49 5.97 -11.37 -0.66
CA GLU A 49 6.70 -10.39 -1.44
C GLU A 49 6.90 -9.07 -0.68
N TYR A 50 7.92 -8.32 -1.13
CA TYR A 50 8.24 -6.99 -0.61
C TYR A 50 7.48 -5.93 -1.40
N VAL A 51 6.74 -5.09 -0.68
CA VAL A 51 5.96 -3.97 -1.23
C VAL A 51 6.51 -2.67 -0.67
N PHE A 52 6.96 -1.79 -1.56
CA PHE A 52 7.39 -0.45 -1.21
C PHE A 52 6.32 0.58 -1.57
N ILE A 53 5.96 1.43 -0.62
CA ILE A 53 4.94 2.47 -0.77
C ILE A 53 5.58 3.83 -0.56
N SER A 54 5.70 4.59 -1.64
CA SER A 54 6.10 5.99 -1.58
C SER A 54 4.96 6.87 -1.04
N ALA A 55 5.29 7.83 -0.18
CA ALA A 55 4.33 8.70 0.49
C ALA A 55 3.22 7.93 1.23
N ALA A 56 3.62 6.90 1.97
CA ALA A 56 2.72 5.95 2.63
C ALA A 56 1.75 6.62 3.63
N SER A 57 2.10 7.79 4.15
CA SER A 57 1.22 8.57 5.04
C SER A 57 0.02 9.23 4.35
N GLY A 58 -0.12 9.10 3.01
CA GLY A 58 -1.21 9.70 2.25
C GLY A 58 -2.51 8.89 2.31
N ALA A 59 -3.60 9.49 1.83
CA ALA A 59 -4.94 8.87 1.85
C ALA A 59 -4.99 7.50 1.15
N VAL A 60 -4.28 7.37 0.01
CA VAL A 60 -4.17 6.13 -0.76
C VAL A 60 -3.12 5.19 -0.14
N GLY A 61 -1.97 5.74 0.28
CA GLY A 61 -0.83 4.96 0.78
C GLY A 61 -1.13 4.15 2.03
N GLN A 62 -1.92 4.73 2.96
CA GLN A 62 -2.35 4.02 4.17
C GLN A 62 -3.25 2.82 3.85
N LEU A 63 -4.15 2.95 2.88
CA LEU A 63 -5.06 1.88 2.46
C LEU A 63 -4.31 0.76 1.75
N VAL A 64 -3.41 1.10 0.82
CA VAL A 64 -2.56 0.12 0.14
C VAL A 64 -1.70 -0.64 1.14
N GLY A 65 -1.15 0.03 2.15
CA GLY A 65 -0.37 -0.62 3.20
C GLY A 65 -1.17 -1.65 3.97
N GLN A 66 -2.39 -1.29 4.38
CA GLN A 66 -3.29 -2.22 5.08
C GLN A 66 -3.69 -3.41 4.20
N LEU A 67 -4.03 -3.17 2.93
CA LEU A 67 -4.32 -4.23 1.97
C LEU A 67 -3.11 -5.17 1.78
N ALA A 68 -1.90 -4.61 1.70
CA ALA A 68 -0.68 -5.40 1.55
C ALA A 68 -0.36 -6.26 2.79
N LYS A 69 -0.60 -5.73 3.98
CA LYS A 69 -0.50 -6.50 5.23
C LYS A 69 -1.54 -7.63 5.30
N LEU A 70 -2.80 -7.36 4.93
CA LEU A 70 -3.86 -8.38 4.85
C LEU A 70 -3.51 -9.49 3.84
N ARG A 71 -2.83 -9.13 2.75
CA ARG A 71 -2.35 -10.10 1.75
C ARG A 71 -1.13 -10.92 2.22
N GLY A 72 -0.52 -10.55 3.35
CA GLY A 72 0.66 -11.21 3.92
C GLY A 72 1.96 -10.83 3.20
N CYS A 73 2.07 -9.59 2.72
CA CYS A 73 3.29 -9.04 2.13
C CYS A 73 4.13 -8.32 3.20
N TYR A 74 5.43 -8.17 2.95
CA TYR A 74 6.31 -7.32 3.74
C TYR A 74 6.24 -5.89 3.22
N VAL A 75 5.82 -4.94 4.06
CA VAL A 75 5.47 -3.59 3.61
C VAL A 75 6.44 -2.56 4.19
N VAL A 76 7.08 -1.81 3.30
CA VAL A 76 7.97 -0.70 3.64
C VAL A 76 7.40 0.61 3.11
N GLY A 77 7.30 1.63 3.98
CA GLY A 77 6.73 2.93 3.63
C GLY A 77 7.72 4.09 3.75
N SER A 78 7.68 5.04 2.83
CA SER A 78 8.39 6.32 3.02
C SER A 78 7.44 7.44 3.42
N ALA A 79 7.88 8.31 4.33
CA ALA A 79 7.14 9.49 4.75
C ALA A 79 8.05 10.72 4.87
N GLY A 80 7.45 11.91 4.91
CA GLY A 80 8.19 13.18 4.89
C GLY A 80 8.46 13.79 6.26
N THR A 81 8.07 13.13 7.35
CA THR A 81 8.34 13.55 8.75
C THR A 81 8.43 12.31 9.64
N SER A 82 9.23 12.38 10.71
CA SER A 82 9.37 11.31 11.71
C SER A 82 8.04 10.92 12.35
N GLN A 83 7.19 11.89 12.71
CA GLN A 83 5.86 11.62 13.25
C GLN A 83 4.98 10.77 12.33
N LYS A 84 5.12 10.94 10.99
CA LYS A 84 4.39 10.14 10.01
C LYS A 84 4.96 8.73 9.89
N VAL A 85 6.27 8.57 10.06
CA VAL A 85 6.93 7.26 10.14
C VAL A 85 6.42 6.48 11.36
N ASP A 86 6.33 7.12 12.52
CA ASP A 86 5.79 6.51 13.73
C ASP A 86 4.32 6.10 13.56
N LEU A 87 3.52 6.92 12.89
CA LEU A 87 2.14 6.56 12.56
C LEU A 87 2.06 5.33 11.65
N LEU A 88 2.96 5.19 10.67
CA LEU A 88 3.00 4.04 9.77
C LEU A 88 3.33 2.74 10.50
N LYS A 89 4.34 2.75 11.38
CA LYS A 89 4.73 1.59 12.17
C LYS A 89 3.68 1.23 13.21
N ASN A 90 3.24 2.20 14.02
CA ASN A 90 2.38 1.93 15.18
C ASN A 90 0.89 1.80 14.83
N LYS A 91 0.37 2.63 13.91
CA LYS A 91 -1.08 2.70 13.64
C LYS A 91 -1.49 1.87 12.43
N PHE A 92 -0.66 1.84 11.40
CA PHE A 92 -0.98 1.15 10.15
C PHE A 92 -0.32 -0.24 10.03
N GLY A 93 0.59 -0.59 10.95
CA GLY A 93 1.18 -1.93 11.02
C GLY A 93 2.17 -2.24 9.91
N PHE A 94 2.86 -1.22 9.39
CA PHE A 94 3.94 -1.40 8.42
C PHE A 94 5.11 -2.12 9.07
N ASP A 95 5.79 -3.00 8.32
CA ASP A 95 6.98 -3.70 8.82
C ASP A 95 8.16 -2.75 9.00
N ASP A 96 8.33 -1.83 8.06
CA ASP A 96 9.30 -0.75 8.19
C ASP A 96 8.81 0.56 7.56
N ALA A 97 9.36 1.66 8.03
CA ALA A 97 9.11 2.97 7.47
C ALA A 97 10.27 3.93 7.76
N PHE A 98 10.56 4.82 6.81
CA PHE A 98 11.67 5.77 6.90
C PHE A 98 11.29 7.18 6.42
N ASN A 99 12.05 8.16 6.90
CA ASN A 99 11.87 9.56 6.55
C ASN A 99 12.79 9.96 5.40
N TYR A 100 12.23 10.09 4.19
CA TYR A 100 13.04 10.39 2.99
C TYR A 100 13.67 11.80 3.01
N LYS A 101 13.28 12.68 3.95
CA LYS A 101 13.92 14.01 4.08
C LYS A 101 15.17 14.00 4.94
N GLU A 102 15.26 13.04 5.86
CA GLU A 102 16.41 12.87 6.76
C GLU A 102 17.46 11.94 6.14
N GLU A 103 17.05 11.05 5.24
CA GLU A 103 17.96 10.31 4.37
C GLU A 103 18.45 11.18 3.22
N ARG A 104 19.43 12.05 3.49
CA ARG A 104 20.31 12.62 2.47
C ARG A 104 21.67 11.94 2.61
N THR A 105 22.01 11.09 1.67
CA THR A 105 23.39 10.64 1.45
C THR A 105 23.58 10.34 -0.03
#